data_AF-N9T7A2-F1
#
_entry.id   AF-N9T7A2-F1
#
_cell.length_a   1.000
_cell.length_b   1.000
_cell.length_c   1.000
_cell.angle_alpha   90.00
_cell.angle_beta   90.00
_cell.angle_gamma   90.00
#
_symmetry.space_group_name_H-M   'P 1'
#
loop_
_entity.id
_entity.type
_entity.pdbx_description
1 polymer ?
#
loop_
_entity_poly.entity_id
_entity_poly.type
_entity_poly.pdbx_seq_one_letter_code
_entity_poly.pdbx_strand_id
1 'polypeptide(L)'
;MKIDPVISKTRFRLMLIFSLLSFLISSIFDAYNETSIAISELVSRDPQNWELVISGILMLGFVIVFIGLLLFKQWARKLYVYSFFPLLLIYLLPSYASTFISCFGAIFYELGNIFTTLIWGFLVVPSLYQPLFSKK
;
A
#
# COMPACT_ATOMS: atom_id res chain seq x y z
N MET A 1 -5.33 -4.18 -33.49
CA MET A 1 -6.02 -3.01 -32.90
C MET A 1 -5.03 -2.28 -32.00
N LYS A 2 -4.74 -0.98 -32.22
CA LYS A 2 -3.98 -0.19 -31.22
C LYS A 2 -4.88 -0.08 -30.00
N ILE A 3 -4.52 -0.75 -28.91
CA ILE A 3 -5.23 -0.63 -27.64
C ILE A 3 -4.73 0.67 -27.04
N ASP A 4 -5.46 1.76 -27.26
CA ASP A 4 -5.15 3.02 -26.61
C ASP A 4 -5.33 2.84 -25.08
N PRO A 5 -4.40 3.39 -24.28
CA PRO A 5 -4.47 3.24 -22.83
C PRO A 5 -5.73 3.93 -22.28
N VAL A 6 -6.55 3.16 -21.54
CA VAL A 6 -7.75 3.66 -20.84
C VAL A 6 -7.41 4.78 -19.84
N ILE A 7 -6.20 4.74 -19.28
CA ILE A 7 -5.65 5.76 -18.38
C ILE A 7 -4.25 6.17 -18.85
N SER A 8 -3.94 7.46 -18.82
CA SER A 8 -2.60 7.94 -19.16
C SER A 8 -1.56 7.56 -18.09
N LYS A 9 -0.29 7.44 -18.51
CA LYS A 9 0.85 7.17 -17.59
C LYS A 9 0.90 8.18 -16.43
N THR A 10 0.62 9.44 -16.70
CA THR A 10 0.61 10.50 -15.67
C THR A 10 -0.48 10.26 -14.63
N ARG A 11 -1.71 9.94 -15.06
CA ARG A 11 -2.81 9.66 -14.13
C ARG A 11 -2.52 8.43 -13.26
N PHE A 12 -1.97 7.37 -13.85
CA PHE A 12 -1.58 6.18 -13.08
C PHE A 12 -0.50 6.48 -12.03
N ARG A 13 0.51 7.28 -12.38
CA ARG A 13 1.54 7.74 -11.42
C ARG A 13 0.94 8.57 -10.28
N LEU A 14 0.00 9.47 -10.60
CA LEU A 14 -0.69 10.26 -9.59
C LEU A 14 -1.48 9.36 -8.63
N MET A 15 -2.19 8.35 -9.14
CA MET A 15 -2.90 7.38 -8.28
C MET A 15 -1.96 6.67 -7.31
N LEU A 16 -0.79 6.22 -7.78
CA LEU A 16 0.24 5.62 -6.92
C LEU A 16 0.72 6.60 -5.84
N ILE A 17 1.03 7.84 -6.22
CA ILE A 17 1.52 8.87 -5.29
C ILE A 17 0.43 9.21 -4.25
N PHE A 18 -0.82 9.37 -4.67
CA PHE A 18 -1.93 9.64 -3.76
C PHE A 18 -2.17 8.48 -2.78
N SER A 19 -2.09 7.24 -3.26
CA SER A 19 -2.14 6.05 -2.39
C SER A 19 -1.07 6.12 -1.29
N LEU A 20 0.18 6.42 -1.66
CA LEU A 20 1.27 6.56 -0.70
C LEU A 20 1.04 7.72 0.29
N LEU A 21 0.63 8.89 -0.21
CA LEU A 21 0.36 10.06 0.62
C LEU A 21 -0.76 9.79 1.64
N SER A 22 -1.82 9.08 1.24
CA SER A 22 -2.90 8.67 2.14
C SER A 22 -2.37 7.83 3.31
N PHE A 23 -1.53 6.83 3.05
CA PHE A 23 -0.93 6.03 4.12
C PHE A 23 0.03 6.82 5.02
N LEU A 24 0.81 7.76 4.45
CA LEU A 24 1.71 8.62 5.23
C LEU A 24 0.93 9.55 6.16
N ILE A 25 -0.11 10.21 5.65
CA ILE A 25 -0.95 11.10 6.45
C ILE A 25 -1.66 10.31 7.55
N SER A 26 -2.18 9.13 7.23
CA SER A 26 -2.79 8.22 8.20
C SER A 26 -1.82 7.88 9.34
N SER A 27 -0.59 7.47 8.99
CA SER A 27 0.45 7.11 9.96
C SER A 27 0.85 8.28 10.86
N ILE A 28 0.89 9.51 10.33
CA ILE A 28 1.15 10.71 11.13
C ILE A 28 0.03 10.91 12.15
N PHE A 29 -1.24 10.85 11.74
CA PHE A 29 -2.36 10.99 12.69
C PHE A 29 -2.37 9.89 13.75
N ASP A 30 -2.02 8.66 13.38
CA ASP A 30 -1.96 7.56 14.33
C ASP A 30 -0.85 7.76 15.38
N ALA A 31 0.31 8.26 14.96
CA ALA A 31 1.46 8.52 15.84
C ALA A 31 1.19 9.60 16.91
N TYR A 32 0.25 10.52 16.68
CA TYR A 32 -0.12 11.57 17.62
C TYR A 32 -1.45 11.30 18.35
N ASN A 33 -2.08 10.14 18.13
CA ASN A 33 -3.32 9.78 18.80
C ASN A 33 -3.04 9.11 20.16
N GLU A 34 -3.36 9.78 21.26
CA GLU A 34 -3.17 9.28 22.63
C GLU A 34 -3.79 7.90 22.86
N THR A 35 -4.95 7.62 22.24
CA THR A 35 -5.60 6.31 22.35
C THR A 35 -4.82 5.22 21.61
N SER A 36 -4.22 5.55 20.46
CA SER A 36 -3.39 4.62 19.69
C SER A 36 -2.09 4.31 20.43
N ILE A 37 -1.48 5.33 21.05
CA ILE A 37 -0.27 5.19 21.88
C ILE A 37 -0.54 4.28 23.08
N ALA A 38 -1.60 4.54 23.85
CA ALA A 38 -1.95 3.72 25.01
C ALA A 38 -2.23 2.25 24.65
N ILE A 39 -2.86 2.01 23.49
CA ILE A 39 -3.11 0.65 22.98
C ILE A 39 -1.83 0.00 22.51
N SER A 40 -0.97 0.74 21.81
CA SER A 40 0.34 0.27 21.40
C SER A 40 1.16 -0.17 22.62
N GLU A 41 1.19 0.61 23.71
CA GLU A 41 1.85 0.25 24.97
C GLU A 41 1.24 -0.98 25.65
N LEU A 42 -0.09 -1.17 25.58
CA LEU A 42 -0.78 -2.33 26.14
C LEU A 42 -0.54 -3.63 25.32
N VAL A 43 -0.44 -3.50 23.99
CA VAL A 43 -0.28 -4.60 23.05
C VAL A 43 1.19 -5.00 22.90
N SER A 44 2.11 -4.03 22.93
CA SER A 44 3.57 -4.23 22.84
C SER A 44 4.17 -4.78 24.13
N ARG A 45 3.90 -6.06 24.39
CA ARG A 45 4.74 -6.87 25.29
C ARG A 45 5.90 -7.49 24.50
N ASP A 46 6.98 -7.86 25.20
CA ASP A 46 8.21 -8.49 24.69
C ASP A 46 8.07 -9.47 23.49
N PRO A 47 6.99 -10.28 23.32
CA PRO A 47 6.84 -11.13 22.14
C PRO A 47 6.56 -10.44 20.79
N GLN A 48 6.55 -9.10 20.63
CA GLN A 48 6.22 -8.44 19.34
C GLN A 48 7.38 -7.80 18.57
N ASN A 49 8.61 -7.84 19.08
CA ASN A 49 9.77 -7.23 18.38
C ASN A 49 10.07 -7.86 17.01
N TRP A 50 9.69 -9.12 16.78
CA TRP A 50 9.83 -9.77 15.47
C TRP A 50 8.86 -9.20 14.42
N GLU A 51 7.69 -8.68 14.83
CA GLU A 51 6.73 -8.05 13.93
C GLU A 51 7.31 -6.73 13.38
N LEU A 52 8.05 -5.98 14.18
CA LEU A 52 8.80 -4.80 13.73
C LEU A 52 9.85 -5.15 12.68
N VAL A 53 10.60 -6.23 12.89
CA VAL A 53 11.62 -6.69 11.91
C VAL A 53 10.96 -7.08 10.59
N ILE A 54 9.86 -7.84 10.64
CA ILE A 54 9.08 -8.20 9.44
C ILE A 54 8.53 -6.94 8.76
N SER A 55 7.95 -6.01 9.53
CA SER A 55 7.42 -4.73 9.02
C SER A 55 8.49 -3.95 8.26
N GLY A 56 9.72 -3.86 8.81
CA GLY A 56 10.84 -3.17 8.18
C GLY A 56 11.26 -3.80 6.86
N ILE A 57 11.35 -5.14 6.80
CA ILE A 57 11.67 -5.87 5.56
C ILE A 57 10.58 -5.64 4.50
N LEU A 58 9.32 -5.69 4.90
CA LEU A 58 8.19 -5.46 4.01
C LEU A 58 8.15 -4.02 3.49
N MET A 59 8.47 -3.03 4.34
CA MET A 59 8.54 -1.63 3.94
C MET A 59 9.61 -1.43 2.86
N LEU A 60 10.79 -2.01 3.01
CA LEU A 60 11.84 -1.97 1.99
C LEU A 60 11.37 -2.62 0.68
N GLY A 61 10.74 -3.79 0.76
CA GLY A 61 10.16 -4.49 -0.39
C GLY A 61 9.11 -3.63 -1.10
N PHE A 62 8.23 -2.98 -0.33
CA PHE A 62 7.20 -2.09 -0.84
C PHE A 62 7.81 -0.89 -1.59
N VAL A 63 8.84 -0.24 -1.05
CA VAL A 63 9.53 0.88 -1.72
C VAL A 63 10.12 0.44 -3.06
N ILE A 64 10.77 -0.73 -3.11
CA ILE A 64 11.34 -1.27 -4.35
C ILE A 64 10.25 -1.50 -5.40
N VAL A 65 9.12 -2.13 -5.01
CA VAL A 65 7.98 -2.35 -5.89
C VAL A 65 7.37 -1.03 -6.35
N PHE A 66 7.19 -0.09 -5.44
CA PHE A 66 6.61 1.23 -5.71
C PHE A 66 7.41 1.99 -6.76
N ILE A 67 8.74 2.06 -6.61
CA ILE A 67 9.65 2.66 -7.61
C ILE A 67 9.53 1.91 -8.94
N GLY A 68 9.52 0.57 -8.89
CA GLY A 68 9.34 -0.26 -10.08
C GLY A 68 8.02 0.02 -10.83
N LEU A 69 6.93 0.26 -10.10
CA LEU A 69 5.62 0.62 -10.66
C LEU A 69 5.62 2.03 -11.27
N LEU A 70 6.25 3.03 -10.61
CA LEU A 70 6.40 4.39 -11.17
C LEU A 70 7.17 4.40 -12.50
N LEU A 71 8.13 3.47 -12.63
CA LEU A 71 8.93 3.25 -13.83
C LEU A 71 8.28 2.27 -14.82
N PHE A 72 7.04 1.82 -14.58
CA PHE A 72 6.29 0.88 -15.41
C PHE A 72 7.06 -0.42 -15.71
N LYS A 73 7.75 -0.98 -14.71
CA LYS A 73 8.45 -2.26 -14.85
C LYS A 73 7.48 -3.44 -14.68
N GLN A 74 7.50 -4.36 -15.64
CA GLN A 74 6.65 -5.57 -15.63
C GLN A 74 6.86 -6.45 -14.40
N TRP A 75 8.11 -6.57 -13.91
CA TRP A 75 8.41 -7.35 -12.71
C TRP A 75 7.74 -6.77 -11.45
N ALA A 76 7.70 -5.44 -11.32
CA ALA A 76 7.10 -4.77 -10.18
C ALA A 76 5.57 -4.96 -10.17
N ARG A 77 4.95 -4.92 -11.35
CA ARG A 77 3.53 -5.25 -11.53
C ARG A 77 3.21 -6.68 -11.09
N LYS A 78 4.01 -7.67 -11.51
CA LYS A 78 3.83 -9.06 -11.09
C LYS A 78 3.96 -9.18 -9.57
N LEU A 79 5.01 -8.61 -9.00
CA LEU A 79 5.25 -8.68 -7.56
C LEU A 79 4.09 -8.06 -6.78
N TYR A 80 3.67 -6.84 -7.14
CA TYR A 80 2.56 -6.12 -6.50
C TYR A 80 1.24 -6.91 -6.51
N VAL A 81 0.89 -7.51 -7.65
CA VAL A 81 -0.36 -8.29 -7.77
C VAL A 81 -0.33 -9.55 -6.92
N TYR A 82 0.79 -10.29 -6.93
CA TYR A 82 0.90 -11.54 -6.19
C TYR A 82 1.15 -11.34 -4.69
N SER A 83 1.76 -10.22 -4.28
CA SER A 83 1.98 -9.91 -2.88
C SER A 83 0.75 -9.30 -2.19
N PHE A 84 -0.27 -8.86 -2.94
CA PHE A 84 -1.44 -8.18 -2.38
C PHE A 84 -2.15 -8.97 -1.28
N PHE A 85 -2.50 -10.23 -1.53
CA PHE A 85 -3.19 -11.07 -0.55
C PHE A 85 -2.30 -11.47 0.64
N PRO A 86 -1.04 -11.92 0.45
CA PRO A 86 -0.14 -12.17 1.57
C PRO A 86 0.06 -10.94 2.48
N LEU A 87 0.16 -9.74 1.90
CA LEU A 87 0.31 -8.51 2.68
C LEU A 87 -0.96 -8.16 3.48
N LEU A 88 -2.16 -8.45 2.94
CA LEU A 88 -3.41 -8.30 3.69
C LEU A 88 -3.46 -9.18 4.94
N LEU A 89 -2.87 -10.38 4.90
CA LEU A 89 -2.81 -11.25 6.08
C LEU A 89 -1.89 -10.71 7.16
N ILE A 90 -0.76 -10.12 6.76
CA ILE A 90 0.18 -9.47 7.69
C ILE A 90 -0.47 -8.23 8.32
N TYR A 91 -1.28 -7.51 7.54
CA TYR A 91 -2.05 -6.38 8.03
C TYR A 91 -3.09 -6.75 9.10
N LEU A 92 -3.52 -8.01 9.19
CA LEU A 92 -4.42 -8.49 10.25
C LEU A 92 -3.68 -8.84 11.56
N LEU A 93 -2.36 -8.64 11.65
CA LEU A 93 -1.62 -8.88 12.88
C LEU A 93 -2.00 -7.86 13.98
N PRO A 94 -1.97 -8.27 15.27
CA PRO A 94 -2.40 -7.44 16.39
C PRO A 94 -1.67 -6.10 16.51
N SER A 95 -0.41 -6.02 16.08
CA SER A 95 0.38 -4.79 16.06
C SER A 95 -0.16 -3.70 15.13
N TYR A 96 -0.92 -4.06 14.11
CA TYR A 96 -1.58 -3.10 13.20
C TYR A 96 -3.02 -2.78 13.61
N ALA A 97 -3.51 -3.34 14.72
CA ALA A 97 -4.87 -3.08 15.19
C ALA A 97 -5.07 -1.63 15.65
N SER A 98 -4.01 -0.94 16.08
CA SER A 98 -4.05 0.47 16.51
C SER A 98 -4.46 1.42 15.39
N THR A 99 -4.13 1.07 14.14
CA THR A 99 -4.39 1.89 12.96
C THR A 99 -5.89 2.10 12.71
N PHE A 100 -6.73 1.16 13.13
CA PHE A 100 -8.19 1.24 13.02
C PHE A 100 -8.86 2.08 14.12
N ILE A 101 -8.13 2.47 15.15
CA ILE A 101 -8.67 3.14 16.34
C ILE A 101 -8.50 4.66 16.24
N SER A 102 -7.68 5.14 15.29
CA SER A 102 -7.50 6.56 15.01
C SER A 102 -8.64 7.11 14.13
N CYS A 103 -9.44 8.07 14.62
CA CYS A 103 -10.60 8.56 13.88
C CYS A 103 -10.22 9.25 12.54
N PHE A 104 -9.31 10.23 12.57
CA PHE A 104 -8.80 10.86 11.34
C PHE A 104 -7.79 9.98 10.58
N GLY A 105 -6.96 9.22 11.29
CA GLY A 105 -6.00 8.30 10.66
C GLY A 105 -6.71 7.18 9.89
N ALA A 106 -7.83 6.66 10.39
CA ALA A 106 -8.66 5.67 9.71
C ALA A 106 -9.26 6.19 8.39
N ILE A 107 -9.65 7.47 8.30
CA ILE A 107 -10.16 8.03 7.04
C ILE A 107 -9.10 7.97 5.95
N PHE A 108 -7.88 8.45 6.25
CA PHE A 108 -6.78 8.42 5.29
C PHE A 108 -6.30 6.99 5.01
N TYR A 109 -6.39 6.12 6.01
CA TYR A 109 -6.11 4.69 5.87
C TYR A 109 -7.04 4.03 4.84
N GLU A 110 -8.36 4.22 4.99
CA GLU A 110 -9.37 3.71 4.06
C GLU A 110 -9.21 4.29 2.65
N LEU A 111 -8.90 5.59 2.54
CA LEU A 111 -8.57 6.19 1.24
C LEU A 111 -7.36 5.50 0.59
N GLY A 112 -6.31 5.22 1.36
CA GLY A 112 -5.15 4.45 0.91
C GLY A 112 -5.53 3.07 0.38
N ASN A 113 -6.40 2.34 1.10
CA ASN A 113 -6.89 1.02 0.69
C ASN A 113 -7.75 1.06 -0.58
N ILE A 114 -8.62 2.06 -0.72
CA ILE A 114 -9.43 2.26 -1.92
C ILE A 114 -8.50 2.45 -3.12
N PHE A 115 -7.51 3.34 -3.02
CA PHE A 115 -6.55 3.55 -4.11
C PHE A 115 -5.75 2.28 -4.42
N THR A 116 -5.27 1.58 -3.40
CA THR A 116 -4.49 0.32 -3.56
C THR A 116 -5.32 -0.75 -4.25
N THR A 117 -6.59 -0.90 -3.88
CA THR A 117 -7.52 -1.86 -4.50
C THR A 117 -7.82 -1.50 -5.96
N LEU A 118 -8.02 -0.21 -6.25
CA LEU A 118 -8.21 0.26 -7.64
C LEU A 118 -6.96 0.01 -8.49
N ILE A 119 -5.77 0.28 -7.95
CA ILE A 119 -4.49 0.01 -8.62
C ILE A 119 -4.33 -1.49 -8.85
N TRP A 120 -4.63 -2.33 -7.87
CA TRP A 120 -4.58 -3.78 -8.00
C TRP A 120 -5.53 -4.27 -9.10
N GLY A 121 -6.81 -3.85 -9.07
CA GLY A 121 -7.80 -4.24 -10.07
C GLY A 121 -7.38 -3.84 -11.49
N PHE A 122 -6.84 -2.63 -11.63
CA PHE A 122 -6.27 -2.16 -12.88
C PHE A 122 -5.07 -3.02 -13.35
N LEU A 123 -4.17 -3.37 -12.42
CA LEU A 123 -2.96 -4.14 -12.72
C LEU A 123 -3.22 -5.61 -13.00
N VAL A 124 -4.34 -6.19 -12.56
CA VAL A 124 -4.73 -7.58 -12.85
C VAL A 124 -5.23 -7.72 -14.29
N VAL A 125 -6.02 -6.76 -14.80
CA VAL A 125 -6.71 -6.87 -16.09
C VAL A 125 -5.78 -6.57 -17.28
N PRO A 126 -5.51 -7.54 -18.18
CA PRO A 126 -4.58 -7.37 -19.30
C PRO A 126 -4.84 -6.20 -20.22
N SER A 127 -6.09 -5.97 -20.62
CA SER A 127 -6.47 -4.86 -21.49
C SER A 127 -6.18 -3.48 -20.88
N LEU A 128 -6.13 -3.39 -19.55
CA LEU A 128 -5.91 -2.14 -18.83
C LEU A 128 -4.42 -1.84 -18.64
N TYR A 129 -3.63 -2.78 -18.12
CA TYR A 129 -2.21 -2.51 -17.82
C TYR A 129 -1.29 -2.65 -19.03
N GLN A 130 -1.57 -3.55 -19.99
CA GLN A 130 -0.64 -3.80 -21.10
C GLN A 130 -0.26 -2.53 -21.89
N PRO A 131 -1.18 -1.60 -22.22
CA PRO A 131 -0.83 -0.35 -22.90
C PRO A 131 0.17 0.55 -22.14
N LEU A 132 0.23 0.43 -20.80
CA LEU A 132 1.13 1.23 -19.97
C LEU A 132 2.53 0.62 -19.84
N PHE A 133 2.59 -0.71 -19.75
CA PHE A 133 3.81 -1.49 -19.49
C PHE A 133 4.43 -2.10 -20.76
N SER A 134 3.78 -1.99 -21.91
CA SER A 134 4.37 -2.35 -23.19
C SER A 134 5.47 -1.35 -23.57
N LYS A 135 6.61 -1.87 -24.04
CA LYS A 135 7.60 -1.04 -24.73
C LYS A 135 6.96 -0.62 -26.05
N LYS A 136 6.77 0.69 -26.25
CA LYS A 136 6.63 1.21 -27.61
C LYS A 136 7.94 0.98 -28.36
#